data_AF-A0A2I0I0P6-F1
#
_entry.id   AF-A0A2I0I0P6-F1
#
_cell.length_a   1.000
_cell.length_b   1.000
_cell.length_c   1.000
_cell.angle_alpha   90.00
_cell.angle_beta   90.00
_cell.angle_gamma   90.00
#
_symmetry.space_group_name_H-M   'P 1'
#
loop_
_entity.id
_entity.type
_entity.pdbx_description
1 polymer ?
#
loop_
_entity_poly.entity_id
_entity_poly.type
_entity_poly.pdbx_seq_one_letter_code
_entity_poly.pdbx_strand_id
1 'polypeptide(L)'
;MCPEALSLSPRHLLPVFTFLLREARVGGSDIRGVINRRPRILACPVASRLRPTLYFLQSIGITQVNKHTNLLSCSVEDKLILRIEYFKNVGFSHKDSITMFRRFPQLFCYSIKENLEPKFNYFVVEMGRDLKELKEFPQYFSFSLENRIKPRHQSCVEKGVCFPLPILLKTSNERFRGRVDVCCNSSMPFSSSPLWCTNCEAD
;
A
#
# COMPACT_ATOMS: atom_id res chain seq x y z
N MET A 1 21.40 -3.76 -11.48
CA MET A 1 21.23 -4.56 -12.72
C MET A 1 20.98 -6.01 -12.32
N CYS A 2 20.12 -6.75 -13.04
CA CYS A 2 19.89 -8.17 -12.76
C CYS A 2 20.86 -9.00 -13.61
N PRO A 3 21.86 -9.67 -13.02
CA PRO A 3 22.84 -10.45 -13.78
C PRO A 3 22.19 -11.57 -14.59
N GLU A 4 21.06 -12.10 -14.11
CA GLU A 4 20.31 -13.15 -14.79
C GLU A 4 19.66 -12.68 -16.09
N ALA A 5 19.37 -11.38 -16.24
CA ALA A 5 18.75 -10.86 -17.47
C ALA A 5 19.76 -10.77 -18.63
N LEU A 6 21.06 -10.69 -18.32
CA LEU A 6 22.14 -10.57 -19.31
C LEU A 6 22.57 -11.92 -19.89
N SER A 7 22.22 -13.03 -19.24
CA SER A 7 22.52 -14.40 -19.69
C SER A 7 21.35 -15.06 -20.44
N LEU A 8 20.20 -14.39 -20.60
CA LEU A 8 19.03 -14.98 -21.23
C LEU A 8 19.17 -15.06 -22.74
N SER A 9 18.99 -16.26 -23.28
CA SER A 9 18.83 -16.47 -24.72
C SER A 9 17.59 -15.70 -25.23
N PRO A 10 17.65 -15.09 -26.44
CA PRO A 10 16.52 -14.39 -27.06
C PRO A 10 15.23 -15.22 -27.14
N ARG A 11 15.34 -16.55 -27.18
CA ARG A 11 14.20 -17.49 -27.23
C ARG A 11 13.32 -17.43 -25.97
N HIS A 12 13.90 -17.07 -24.82
CA HIS A 12 13.17 -16.94 -23.55
C HIS A 12 12.50 -15.57 -23.40
N LEU A 13 12.94 -14.56 -24.17
CA LEU A 13 12.42 -13.21 -24.07
C LEU A 13 11.12 -13.02 -24.87
N LEU A 14 10.99 -13.68 -26.02
CA LEU A 14 9.81 -13.59 -26.89
C LEU A 14 8.49 -13.92 -26.16
N PRO A 15 8.40 -15.00 -25.36
CA PRO A 15 7.19 -15.27 -24.57
C PRO A 15 6.87 -14.17 -23.58
N VAL A 16 7.87 -13.56 -22.93
CA VAL A 16 7.68 -12.48 -21.95
C VAL A 16 7.15 -11.23 -22.64
N PHE A 17 7.75 -10.81 -23.75
CA PHE A 17 7.24 -9.66 -24.51
C PHE A 17 5.82 -9.90 -25.05
N THR A 18 5.55 -11.11 -25.57
CA THR A 18 4.22 -11.49 -26.05
C THR A 18 3.20 -11.41 -24.91
N PHE A 19 3.54 -11.95 -23.74
CA PHE A 19 2.71 -11.86 -22.55
C PHE A 19 2.45 -10.40 -22.13
N LEU A 20 3.49 -9.57 -22.08
CA LEU A 20 3.36 -8.16 -21.67
C LEU A 20 2.44 -7.37 -22.61
N LEU A 21 2.63 -7.54 -23.93
CA LEU A 21 1.85 -6.84 -24.95
C LEU A 21 0.40 -7.34 -25.02
N ARG A 22 0.20 -8.66 -25.08
CA ARG A 22 -1.11 -9.25 -25.41
C ARG A 22 -1.95 -9.56 -24.18
N GLU A 23 -1.35 -10.13 -23.14
CA GLU A 23 -2.07 -10.61 -21.95
C GLU A 23 -2.14 -9.52 -20.88
N ALA A 24 -1.00 -8.90 -20.53
CA ALA A 24 -0.94 -7.84 -19.53
C ALA A 24 -1.33 -6.44 -20.08
N ARG A 25 -1.54 -6.31 -21.40
CA ARG A 25 -1.95 -5.08 -22.10
C ARG A 25 -1.05 -3.88 -21.82
N VAL A 26 0.27 -4.11 -21.78
CA VAL A 26 1.27 -3.05 -21.71
C VAL A 26 1.44 -2.44 -23.09
N GLY A 27 1.34 -1.12 -23.22
CA GLY A 27 1.58 -0.42 -24.48
C GLY A 27 3.03 -0.61 -24.95
N GLY A 28 3.25 -0.72 -26.26
CA GLY A 28 4.59 -0.91 -26.82
C GLY A 28 5.60 0.17 -26.37
N SER A 29 5.14 1.42 -26.27
CA SER A 29 5.92 2.55 -25.74
C SER A 29 6.32 2.40 -24.27
N ASP A 30 5.53 1.68 -23.47
CA ASP A 30 5.70 1.56 -22.02
C ASP A 30 6.60 0.39 -21.62
N ILE A 31 6.86 -0.56 -22.53
CA ILE A 31 7.67 -1.75 -22.28
C ILE A 31 9.03 -1.39 -21.69
N ARG A 32 9.70 -0.39 -22.27
CA ARG A 32 11.01 0.08 -21.79
C ARG A 32 10.92 0.52 -20.33
N GLY A 33 9.87 1.26 -19.97
CA GLY A 33 9.62 1.69 -18.60
C GLY A 33 9.38 0.53 -17.65
N VAL A 34 8.61 -0.47 -18.07
CA VAL A 34 8.35 -1.69 -17.28
C VAL A 34 9.63 -2.46 -17.00
N ILE A 35 10.46 -2.70 -18.03
CA ILE A 35 11.72 -3.43 -17.90
C ILE A 35 12.69 -2.66 -17.01
N ASN A 36 12.85 -1.35 -17.21
CA ASN A 36 13.74 -0.53 -16.38
C ASN A 36 13.35 -0.53 -14.90
N ARG A 37 12.05 -0.50 -14.60
CA ARG A 37 11.55 -0.56 -13.21
C ARG A 37 11.73 -1.93 -12.58
N ARG A 38 11.64 -3.01 -13.36
CA ARG A 38 11.75 -4.38 -12.84
C ARG A 38 12.39 -5.34 -13.84
N PRO A 39 13.73 -5.31 -14.01
CA PRO A 39 14.41 -6.13 -15.01
C PRO A 39 14.21 -7.64 -14.80
N ARG A 40 14.00 -8.07 -13.56
CA ARG A 40 13.69 -9.48 -13.20
C ARG A 40 12.47 -10.05 -13.91
N ILE A 41 11.57 -9.23 -14.44
CA ILE A 41 10.40 -9.71 -15.18
C ILE A 41 10.80 -10.51 -16.43
N LEU A 42 11.97 -10.21 -17.02
CA LEU A 42 12.50 -10.91 -18.19
C LEU A 42 12.97 -12.33 -17.86
N ALA A 43 13.39 -12.59 -16.61
CA ALA A 43 13.84 -13.89 -16.15
C ALA A 43 12.70 -14.75 -15.57
N CYS A 44 11.48 -14.20 -15.49
CA CYS A 44 10.34 -14.89 -14.87
C CYS A 44 9.65 -15.81 -15.89
N PRO A 45 9.42 -17.10 -15.56
CA PRO A 45 8.67 -18.01 -16.42
C PRO A 45 7.23 -17.52 -16.64
N VAL A 46 6.80 -17.41 -17.89
CA VAL A 46 5.45 -16.92 -18.22
C VAL A 46 4.38 -17.85 -17.65
N ALA A 47 4.55 -19.17 -17.84
CA ALA A 47 3.53 -20.17 -17.49
C ALA A 47 3.34 -20.34 -15.98
N SER A 48 4.42 -20.36 -15.19
CA SER A 48 4.35 -20.65 -13.75
C SER A 48 4.46 -19.41 -12.85
N ARG A 49 4.81 -18.23 -13.40
CA ARG A 49 4.93 -16.99 -12.60
C ARG A 49 4.04 -15.87 -13.10
N LEU A 50 4.21 -15.46 -14.36
CA LEU A 50 3.56 -14.24 -14.85
C LEU A 50 2.05 -14.41 -15.05
N ARG A 51 1.62 -15.51 -15.68
CA ARG A 51 0.19 -15.82 -15.91
C ARG A 51 -0.58 -16.09 -14.62
N PRO A 52 -0.11 -16.96 -13.71
CA PRO A 52 -0.81 -17.17 -12.44
C PRO A 52 -0.98 -15.85 -11.67
N THR A 53 0.06 -15.01 -11.64
CA THR A 53 -0.03 -13.69 -11.00
C THR A 53 -1.02 -12.77 -11.70
N LEU A 54 -1.06 -12.75 -13.03
CA LEU A 54 -2.06 -11.97 -13.78
C LEU A 54 -3.49 -12.39 -13.41
N TYR A 55 -3.77 -13.69 -13.42
CA TYR A 55 -5.09 -14.22 -13.09
C TYR A 55 -5.48 -13.97 -11.64
N PHE A 56 -4.53 -14.12 -10.72
CA PHE A 56 -4.73 -13.79 -9.31
C PHE A 56 -5.09 -12.30 -9.12
N LEU A 57 -4.35 -11.38 -9.75
CA LEU A 57 -4.63 -9.95 -9.64
C LEU A 57 -6.02 -9.63 -10.20
N GLN A 58 -6.40 -10.24 -11.32
CA GLN A 58 -7.73 -10.09 -11.91
C GLN A 58 -8.83 -10.66 -11.02
N SER A 59 -8.63 -11.82 -10.39
CA SER A 59 -9.63 -12.47 -9.54
C SER A 59 -9.94 -11.67 -8.28
N ILE A 60 -8.97 -10.91 -7.75
CA ILE A 60 -9.17 -9.98 -6.62
C ILE A 60 -9.67 -8.59 -7.05
N GLY A 61 -9.95 -8.40 -8.35
CA GLY A 61 -10.54 -7.18 -8.91
C GLY A 61 -9.55 -6.10 -9.35
N ILE A 62 -8.26 -6.42 -9.50
CA ILE A 62 -7.25 -5.53 -10.09
C ILE A 62 -7.21 -5.78 -11.59
N THR A 63 -8.03 -5.05 -12.35
CA THR A 63 -8.17 -5.26 -13.81
C THR A 63 -7.11 -4.53 -14.63
N GLN A 64 -6.62 -3.38 -14.15
CA GLN A 64 -5.62 -2.55 -14.83
C GLN A 64 -4.19 -3.00 -14.47
N VAL A 65 -3.85 -4.25 -14.78
CA VAL A 65 -2.56 -4.87 -14.38
C VAL A 65 -1.36 -4.21 -15.07
N ASN A 66 -1.56 -3.60 -16.24
CA ASN A 66 -0.56 -2.76 -16.92
C ASN A 66 -0.03 -1.61 -16.05
N LYS A 67 -0.81 -1.11 -15.07
CA LYS A 67 -0.38 -0.08 -14.10
C LYS A 67 0.39 -0.66 -12.91
N HIS A 68 0.35 -1.97 -12.73
CA HIS A 68 0.91 -2.70 -11.59
C HIS A 68 1.84 -3.84 -12.03
N THR A 69 2.55 -3.67 -13.14
CA THR A 69 3.42 -4.69 -13.75
C THR A 69 4.55 -5.16 -12.83
N ASN A 70 4.94 -4.34 -11.86
CA ASN A 70 5.88 -4.72 -10.83
C ASN A 70 5.39 -5.92 -10.00
N LEU A 71 4.08 -6.15 -9.90
CA LEU A 71 3.52 -7.29 -9.18
C LEU A 71 3.62 -8.60 -9.96
N LEU A 72 3.65 -8.58 -11.30
CA LEU A 72 3.62 -9.78 -12.15
C LEU A 72 4.77 -10.76 -11.90
N SER A 73 5.90 -10.27 -11.39
CA SER A 73 7.07 -11.10 -11.05
C SER A 73 7.06 -11.59 -9.59
N CYS A 74 6.02 -11.33 -8.82
CA CYS A 74 5.87 -11.81 -7.44
C CYS A 74 5.34 -13.26 -7.41
N SER A 75 5.60 -13.96 -6.32
CA SER A 75 4.92 -15.24 -6.03
C SER A 75 3.50 -15.00 -5.54
N VAL A 76 2.54 -15.71 -6.10
CA VAL A 76 1.17 -15.63 -5.59
C VAL A 76 1.15 -16.23 -4.18
N GLU A 77 1.66 -17.44 -4.05
CA GLU A 77 1.67 -18.26 -2.84
C GLU A 77 2.61 -17.67 -1.79
N ASP A 78 3.88 -17.45 -2.14
CA ASP A 78 4.91 -17.04 -1.17
C ASP A 78 4.90 -15.54 -0.86
N LYS A 79 4.11 -14.74 -1.59
CA LYS A 79 4.16 -13.27 -1.45
C LYS A 79 2.79 -12.62 -1.36
N LEU A 80 1.93 -12.82 -2.35
CA LEU A 80 0.66 -12.07 -2.42
C LEU A 80 -0.34 -12.60 -1.39
N ILE A 81 -0.54 -13.91 -1.33
CA ILE A 81 -1.46 -14.56 -0.38
C ILE A 81 -1.02 -14.30 1.06
N LEU A 82 0.27 -14.46 1.38
CA LEU A 82 0.78 -14.20 2.73
C LEU A 82 0.46 -12.79 3.25
N ARG A 83 0.39 -11.79 2.36
CA ARG A 83 0.03 -10.43 2.75
C ARG A 83 -1.46 -10.27 2.99
N ILE A 84 -2.30 -10.95 2.22
CA ILE A 84 -3.75 -10.95 2.47
C ILE A 84 -4.06 -11.67 3.79
N GLU A 85 -3.42 -12.82 4.02
CA GLU A 85 -3.58 -13.57 5.28
C GLU A 85 -3.05 -12.78 6.47
N TYR A 86 -1.97 -12.02 6.32
CA TYR A 86 -1.53 -11.10 7.37
C TYR A 86 -2.63 -10.11 7.78
N PHE A 87 -3.29 -9.42 6.83
CA PHE A 87 -4.38 -8.50 7.16
C PHE A 87 -5.57 -9.24 7.81
N LYS A 88 -5.86 -10.47 7.39
CA LYS A 88 -6.89 -11.29 8.04
C LYS A 88 -6.53 -11.62 9.49
N ASN A 89 -5.28 -11.98 9.76
CA ASN A 89 -4.80 -12.34 11.09
C ASN A 89 -4.80 -11.15 12.07
N VAL A 90 -4.61 -9.92 11.57
CA VAL A 90 -4.66 -8.72 12.41
C VAL A 90 -6.06 -8.10 12.53
N GLY A 91 -7.11 -8.84 12.14
CA GLY A 91 -8.50 -8.50 12.46
C GLY A 91 -9.37 -8.01 11.31
N PHE A 92 -8.86 -7.96 10.06
CA PHE A 92 -9.69 -7.61 8.91
C PHE A 92 -10.46 -8.82 8.38
N SER A 93 -11.70 -8.64 7.93
CA SER A 93 -12.40 -9.70 7.19
C SER A 93 -11.68 -9.98 5.85
N HIS A 94 -11.83 -11.19 5.30
CA HIS A 94 -11.25 -11.52 3.99
C HIS A 94 -11.68 -10.51 2.91
N LYS A 95 -12.96 -10.12 2.91
CA LYS A 95 -13.52 -9.12 1.98
C LYS A 95 -12.88 -7.74 2.16
N ASP A 96 -12.61 -7.34 3.40
CA ASP A 96 -11.96 -6.06 3.70
C ASP A 96 -10.50 -6.05 3.29
N SER A 97 -9.76 -7.13 3.58
CA SER A 97 -8.39 -7.32 3.11
C SER A 97 -8.32 -7.19 1.60
N ILE A 98 -9.14 -7.96 0.85
CA ILE A 98 -9.20 -7.87 -0.62
C ILE A 98 -9.55 -6.44 -1.07
N THR A 99 -10.49 -5.77 -0.40
CA THR A 99 -10.85 -4.38 -0.71
C THR A 99 -9.67 -3.42 -0.55
N MET A 100 -8.86 -3.58 0.50
CA MET A 100 -7.66 -2.78 0.73
C MET A 100 -6.62 -2.98 -0.37
N PHE A 101 -6.29 -4.24 -0.70
CA PHE A 101 -5.33 -4.56 -1.75
C PHE A 101 -5.80 -4.11 -3.14
N ARG A 102 -7.10 -4.19 -3.42
CA ARG A 102 -7.68 -3.67 -4.67
C ARG A 102 -7.58 -2.15 -4.76
N ARG A 103 -7.87 -1.43 -3.67
CA ARG A 103 -7.78 0.05 -3.61
C ARG A 103 -6.34 0.54 -3.64
N PHE A 104 -5.41 -0.25 -3.11
CA PHE A 104 -4.00 0.12 -3.04
C PHE A 104 -3.09 -1.08 -3.31
N PRO A 105 -2.89 -1.48 -4.59
CA PRO A 105 -2.08 -2.66 -4.95
C PRO A 105 -0.62 -2.59 -4.52
N GLN A 106 -0.10 -1.38 -4.26
CA GLN A 106 1.26 -1.20 -3.71
C GLN A 106 1.42 -1.85 -2.33
N LEU A 107 0.34 -2.13 -1.61
CA LEU A 107 0.35 -2.84 -0.34
C LEU A 107 1.07 -4.22 -0.46
N PHE A 108 0.98 -4.87 -1.63
CA PHE A 108 1.73 -6.11 -1.92
C PHE A 108 3.25 -5.96 -1.95
N CYS A 109 3.76 -4.73 -2.04
CA CYS A 109 5.20 -4.47 -2.13
C CYS A 109 5.86 -4.30 -0.77
N TYR A 110 5.10 -4.04 0.30
CA TYR A 110 5.67 -3.85 1.62
C TYR A 110 6.04 -5.19 2.27
N SER A 111 7.09 -5.18 3.08
CA SER A 111 7.45 -6.30 3.95
C SER A 111 6.47 -6.38 5.09
N ILE A 112 6.09 -7.59 5.51
CA ILE A 112 5.26 -7.78 6.69
C ILE A 112 6.03 -7.29 7.92
N LYS A 113 7.18 -7.90 8.20
CA LYS A 113 8.00 -7.62 9.39
C LYS A 113 8.57 -6.21 9.43
N GLU A 114 9.09 -5.73 8.29
CA GLU A 114 9.83 -4.46 8.26
C GLU A 114 8.94 -3.22 8.02
N ASN A 115 7.65 -3.40 7.75
CA ASN A 115 6.80 -2.27 7.37
C ASN A 115 5.35 -2.41 7.84
N LEU A 116 4.64 -3.46 7.44
CA LEU A 116 3.21 -3.58 7.75
C LEU A 116 3.00 -3.74 9.26
N GLU A 117 3.70 -4.68 9.88
CA GLU A 117 3.60 -5.01 11.30
C GLU A 117 3.96 -3.85 12.24
N PRO A 118 5.15 -3.21 12.13
CA PRO A 118 5.48 -2.11 13.03
C PRO A 118 4.53 -0.92 12.88
N LYS A 119 4.04 -0.63 11.66
CA LYS A 119 3.09 0.47 11.44
C LYS A 119 1.69 0.13 11.94
N PHE A 120 1.25 -1.12 11.79
CA PHE A 120 -0.01 -1.61 12.32
C PHE A 120 0.00 -1.55 13.86
N ASN A 121 1.06 -2.05 14.49
CA ASN A 121 1.21 -2.02 15.94
C ASN A 121 1.18 -0.59 16.46
N TYR A 122 1.92 0.33 15.83
CA TYR A 122 1.85 1.76 16.19
C TYR A 122 0.43 2.33 16.05
N PHE A 123 -0.28 1.98 14.98
CA PHE A 123 -1.63 2.47 14.72
C PHE A 123 -2.64 2.02 15.79
N VAL A 124 -2.58 0.75 16.20
CA VAL A 124 -3.55 0.20 17.15
C VAL A 124 -3.15 0.49 18.59
N VAL A 125 -1.88 0.30 18.94
CA VAL A 125 -1.41 0.39 20.34
C VAL A 125 -1.13 1.84 20.73
N GLU A 126 -0.37 2.57 19.91
CA GLU A 126 0.10 3.92 20.28
C GLU A 126 -0.89 5.01 19.88
N MET A 127 -1.55 4.86 18.72
CA MET A 127 -2.56 5.84 18.28
C MET A 127 -3.97 5.50 18.77
N GLY A 128 -4.23 4.27 19.23
CA GLY A 128 -5.54 3.84 19.73
C GLY A 128 -6.67 3.90 18.68
N ARG A 129 -6.38 3.66 17.41
CA ARG A 129 -7.32 3.93 16.30
C ARG A 129 -8.09 2.72 15.79
N ASP A 130 -9.27 2.99 15.23
CA ASP A 130 -10.16 1.98 14.65
C ASP A 130 -9.62 1.45 13.30
N LEU A 131 -9.65 0.13 13.13
CA LEU A 131 -9.22 -0.57 11.91
C LEU A 131 -9.96 -0.09 10.65
N LYS A 132 -11.18 0.42 10.78
CA LYS A 132 -11.96 1.02 9.70
C LYS A 132 -11.20 2.14 8.99
N GLU A 133 -10.41 2.95 9.72
CA GLU A 133 -9.62 4.00 9.09
C GLU A 133 -8.52 3.43 8.18
N LEU A 134 -7.89 2.32 8.56
CA LEU A 134 -6.90 1.64 7.70
C LEU A 134 -7.55 1.04 6.46
N LYS A 135 -8.76 0.49 6.58
CA LYS A 135 -9.54 0.02 5.43
C LYS A 135 -9.89 1.17 4.47
N GLU A 136 -10.23 2.33 5.03
CA GLU A 136 -10.57 3.52 4.24
C GLU A 136 -9.34 4.19 3.62
N PHE A 137 -8.19 4.07 4.29
CA PHE A 137 -6.92 4.70 3.93
C PHE A 137 -5.72 3.75 4.01
N PRO A 138 -5.65 2.71 3.15
CA PRO A 138 -4.54 1.75 3.14
C PRO A 138 -3.19 2.38 2.76
N GLN A 139 -3.19 3.60 2.22
CA GLN A 139 -1.97 4.38 1.96
C GLN A 139 -1.22 4.74 3.25
N TYR A 140 -1.82 4.59 4.44
CA TYR A 140 -1.14 4.69 5.72
C TYR A 140 0.22 3.96 5.72
N PHE A 141 0.25 2.72 5.23
CA PHE A 141 1.46 1.89 5.16
C PHE A 141 2.55 2.41 4.21
N SER A 142 2.23 3.39 3.36
CA SER A 142 3.22 4.01 2.46
C SER A 142 4.04 5.11 3.13
N PHE A 143 3.55 5.71 4.22
CA PHE A 143 4.25 6.80 4.91
C PHE A 143 5.34 6.26 5.84
N SER A 144 6.42 7.03 6.02
CA SER A 144 7.49 6.67 6.95
C SER A 144 6.96 6.66 8.39
N LEU A 145 7.22 5.59 9.13
CA LEU A 145 6.83 5.50 10.54
C LEU A 145 7.54 6.57 11.36
N GLU A 146 8.86 6.61 11.26
CA GLU A 146 9.71 7.52 12.05
C GLU A 146 9.66 8.97 11.58
N ASN A 147 9.57 9.21 10.27
CA ASN A 147 9.72 10.58 9.74
C ASN A 147 8.39 11.27 9.42
N ARG A 148 7.26 10.56 9.49
CA ARG A 148 5.96 11.09 9.08
C ARG A 148 4.82 10.75 10.03
N ILE A 149 4.67 9.48 10.39
CA ILE A 149 3.54 9.03 11.22
C ILE A 149 3.75 9.47 12.67
N LYS A 150 4.85 9.03 13.30
CA LYS A 150 5.17 9.33 14.70
C LYS A 150 5.22 10.83 15.01
N PRO A 151 6.00 11.66 14.27
CA PRO A 151 6.14 13.08 14.62
C PRO A 151 4.82 13.84 14.50
N ARG A 152 3.97 13.47 13.53
CA ARG A 152 2.68 14.14 13.34
C ARG A 152 1.64 13.67 14.35
N HIS A 153 1.65 12.39 14.71
CA HIS A 153 0.83 11.89 15.80
C HIS A 153 1.17 12.58 17.12
N GLN A 154 2.46 12.64 17.49
CA GLN A 154 2.94 13.31 18.70
C GLN A 154 2.55 14.79 18.73
N SER A 155 2.78 15.52 17.63
CA SER A 155 2.35 16.92 17.52
C SER A 155 0.83 17.11 17.67
N CYS A 156 0.02 16.12 17.30
CA CYS A 156 -1.43 16.17 17.51
C CYS A 156 -1.77 15.93 18.98
N VAL A 157 -1.12 14.96 19.63
CA VAL A 157 -1.30 14.65 21.06
C VAL A 157 -0.90 15.83 21.94
N GLU A 158 0.25 16.46 21.70
CA GLU A 158 0.73 17.65 22.43
C GLU A 158 -0.25 18.82 22.37
N LYS A 159 -1.05 18.89 21.32
CA LYS A 159 -2.01 19.98 21.07
C LYS A 159 -3.46 19.56 21.34
N GLY A 160 -3.70 18.33 21.79
CA GLY A 160 -5.03 17.80 22.07
C GLY A 160 -5.94 17.69 20.84
N VAL A 161 -5.37 17.53 19.64
CA VAL A 161 -6.13 17.44 18.38
C VAL A 161 -6.07 16.03 17.80
N CYS A 162 -7.11 15.61 17.07
CA CYS A 162 -7.13 14.35 16.36
C CYS A 162 -7.60 14.56 14.92
N PHE A 163 -6.76 14.24 13.93
CA PHE A 163 -7.09 14.42 12.52
C PHE A 163 -7.31 13.10 11.78
N PRO A 164 -8.24 13.00 10.83
CA PRO A 164 -8.35 11.84 9.94
C PRO A 164 -7.02 11.53 9.23
N LEU A 165 -6.69 10.25 9.03
CA LEU A 165 -5.41 9.83 8.42
C LEU A 165 -5.03 10.57 7.11
N PRO A 166 -5.96 10.85 6.18
CA PRO A 166 -5.61 11.61 4.99
C PRO A 166 -5.11 13.02 5.31
N ILE A 167 -5.74 13.71 6.28
CA ILE A 167 -5.33 15.05 6.71
C ILE A 167 -4.00 14.97 7.45
N LEU A 168 -3.87 13.99 8.35
CA LEU A 168 -2.66 13.76 9.13
C LEU A 168 -1.45 13.48 8.23
N LEU A 169 -1.60 12.68 7.17
CA LEU A 169 -0.43 12.12 6.45
C LEU A 169 -0.21 12.65 5.03
N LYS A 170 -1.27 13.01 4.27
CA LYS A 170 -1.10 13.48 2.87
C LYS A 170 -0.70 14.96 2.77
N THR A 171 -1.00 15.76 3.77
CA THR A 171 -0.77 17.21 3.74
C THR A 171 0.71 17.57 3.74
N SER A 172 1.08 18.70 3.13
CA SER A 172 2.46 19.22 3.25
C SER A 172 2.78 19.56 4.71
N ASN A 173 4.05 19.76 5.05
CA ASN A 173 4.43 20.10 6.42
C ASN A 173 3.87 21.45 6.83
N GLU A 174 3.87 22.43 5.94
CA GLU A 174 3.33 23.78 6.18
C GLU A 174 1.82 23.71 6.44
N ARG A 175 1.08 22.97 5.61
CA ARG A 175 -0.37 22.81 5.78
C ARG A 175 -0.72 22.02 7.04
N PHE A 176 0.07 21.02 7.39
CA PHE A 176 -0.12 20.27 8.62
C PHE A 176 0.07 21.17 9.84
N ARG A 177 1.21 21.89 9.91
CA ARG A 177 1.51 22.82 11.01
C ARG A 177 0.47 23.91 11.13
N GLY A 178 0.11 24.56 10.01
CA GLY A 178 -0.94 25.58 10.02
C GLY A 178 -2.30 25.06 10.52
N ARG A 179 -2.65 23.79 10.25
CA ARG A 179 -3.88 23.19 10.82
C ARG A 179 -3.77 22.92 12.30
N VAL A 180 -2.64 22.38 12.75
CA VAL A 180 -2.37 22.18 14.17
C VAL A 180 -2.46 23.53 14.89
N ASP A 181 -1.78 24.56 14.39
CA ASP A 181 -1.71 25.90 15.01
C ASP A 181 -3.08 26.60 15.09
N VAL A 182 -3.93 26.45 14.08
CA VAL A 182 -5.31 27.01 14.10
C VAL A 182 -6.19 26.29 15.11
N CYS A 183 -6.02 24.98 15.26
CA CYS A 183 -6.76 24.19 16.23
C CYS A 183 -6.20 24.33 17.65
N CYS A 184 -4.94 24.73 17.81
CA CYS A 184 -4.35 25.09 19.10
C CYS A 184 -5.07 26.32 19.66
N ASN A 185 -5.56 26.24 20.89
CA ASN A 185 -6.23 27.33 21.62
C ASN A 185 -7.64 27.71 21.12
N SER A 186 -8.19 27.00 20.14
CA SER A 186 -9.61 27.06 19.82
C SER A 186 -10.33 25.97 20.61
N SER A 187 -11.53 26.25 21.16
CA SER A 187 -12.36 25.21 21.78
C SER A 187 -12.48 24.02 20.84
N MET A 188 -12.42 22.80 21.41
CA MET A 188 -12.57 21.56 20.64
C MET A 188 -13.74 21.69 19.66
N PRO A 189 -13.58 21.28 18.39
CA PRO A 189 -14.67 21.33 17.42
C PRO A 189 -15.91 20.64 18.01
N PHE A 190 -17.09 21.22 17.88
CA PHE A 190 -18.33 20.59 18.35
C PHE A 190 -18.46 19.14 17.85
N SER A 191 -19.20 18.30 18.56
CA SER A 191 -19.41 16.89 18.19
C SER A 191 -20.03 16.68 16.80
N SER A 192 -20.59 17.74 16.21
CA SER A 192 -21.12 17.82 14.85
C SER A 192 -20.10 18.26 13.79
N SER A 193 -18.88 18.62 14.19
CA SER A 193 -17.81 19.05 13.30
C SER A 193 -17.23 17.84 12.55
N PRO A 194 -16.89 17.98 11.26
CA PRO A 194 -16.14 16.96 10.51
C PRO A 194 -14.75 16.62 11.09
N LEU A 195 -14.31 17.37 12.12
CA LEU A 195 -13.05 17.21 12.83
C LEU A 195 -13.19 16.51 14.19
N TRP A 196 -14.41 16.15 14.61
CA TRP A 196 -14.64 15.45 15.88
C TRP A 196 -14.49 13.93 15.71
N CYS A 197 -13.59 13.31 16.47
CA CYS A 197 -13.46 11.86 16.58
C CYS A 197 -13.80 11.42 18.00
N THR A 198 -14.76 10.51 18.12
CA THR A 198 -15.19 9.83 19.35
C THR A 198 -14.14 8.79 19.78
N ASN A 199 -13.91 8.73 21.11
CA ASN A 199 -13.16 7.73 21.87
C ASN A 199 -11.74 8.11 22.28
N CYS A 200 -11.59 9.27 22.93
CA CYS A 200 -10.58 9.45 23.96
C CYS A 200 -11.27 9.51 25.33
N GLU A 201 -11.96 8.45 25.75
CA GLU A 201 -12.44 8.29 27.14
C GLU A 201 -12.61 6.80 27.49
N ALA A 202 -12.21 6.49 28.74
CA ALA A 202 -12.28 5.22 29.50
C ALA A 202 -11.21 4.16 29.16
N ASP A 203 -10.30 3.74 30.05
CA ASP A 203 -10.05 3.97 31.49
C ASP A 203 -8.53 3.84 31.77
#